data_AF-A0A0G0SXZ1-F1
#
_entry.id   AF-A0A0G0SXZ1-F1
#
_cell.length_a   1.000
_cell.length_b   1.000
_cell.length_c   1.000
_cell.angle_alpha   90.00
_cell.angle_beta   90.00
_cell.angle_gamma   90.00
#
_symmetry.space_group_name_H-M   'P 1'
#
loop_
_entity.id
_entity.type
_entity.pdbx_description
1 polymer ?
#
loop_
_entity_poly.entity_id
_entity_poly.type
_entity_poly.pdbx_seq_one_letter_code
_entity_poly.pdbx_strand_id
1 'polypeptide(L)' 'IDRGEPFSFKVGAGEVIEGWDKGLLGMKVGGKRKLIIPSELGYGQEGAGGDIPPNSTLIFEIELLKVEKSTGA' A
#
# COMPACT_ATOMS: atom_id res chain seq x y z
N ILE A 1 -10.42 4.83 -9.38
CA ILE A 1 -9.99 3.92 -10.46
C ILE A 1 -9.57 2.64 -9.78
N ASP A 2 -10.34 1.57 -9.97
CA ASP A 2 -9.96 0.23 -9.54
C ASP A 2 -8.80 -0.19 -10.46
N ARG A 3 -7.61 -0.46 -9.91
CA ARG A 3 -6.42 -0.66 -10.76
C ARG A 3 -6.52 -1.91 -11.61
N GLY A 4 -7.46 -2.83 -11.35
CA GLY A 4 -7.80 -4.01 -12.17
C GLY A 4 -6.69 -5.05 -12.30
N GLU A 5 -5.44 -4.61 -12.20
CA GLU A 5 -4.22 -5.38 -12.26
C GLU A 5 -3.62 -5.50 -10.86
N PRO A 6 -3.18 -6.72 -10.48
CA PRO A 6 -2.43 -6.93 -9.26
C PRO A 6 -1.17 -6.05 -9.22
N PHE A 7 -0.92 -5.43 -8.07
CA PHE A 7 0.31 -4.69 -7.80
C PHE A 7 1.23 -5.54 -6.92
N SER A 8 2.48 -5.73 -7.36
CA SER A 8 3.50 -6.52 -6.65
C SER A 8 4.57 -5.60 -6.06
N PHE A 9 4.90 -5.80 -4.79
CA PHE A 9 5.95 -5.07 -4.08
C PHE A 9 6.51 -5.92 -2.94
N LYS A 10 7.69 -5.55 -2.43
CA LYS A 10 8.27 -6.18 -1.25
C LYS A 10 7.82 -5.46 0.01
N VAL A 11 7.01 -6.13 0.83
CA VAL A 11 6.52 -5.58 2.11
C VAL A 11 7.67 -5.36 3.10
N GLY A 12 7.66 -4.20 3.75
CA GLY A 12 8.63 -3.82 4.79
C GLY A 12 10.00 -3.43 4.26
N ALA A 13 10.13 -3.17 2.95
CA ALA A 13 11.36 -2.74 2.31
C ALA A 13 11.43 -1.23 2.03
N GLY A 14 10.38 -0.46 2.39
CA GLY A 14 10.28 0.96 2.07
C GLY A 14 10.01 1.25 0.59
N GLU A 15 9.55 0.24 -0.17
CA GLU A 15 9.22 0.39 -1.61
C GLU A 15 7.86 1.07 -1.85
N VAL A 16 7.02 1.12 -0.82
CA VAL A 16 5.68 1.70 -0.84
C VAL A 16 5.52 2.71 0.29
N ILE A 17 4.40 3.43 0.30
CA ILE A 17 4.07 4.35 1.38
C ILE A 17 4.07 3.62 2.74
N GLU A 18 4.51 4.31 3.78
CA GLU A 18 4.73 3.72 5.11
C GLU A 18 3.45 3.07 5.68
N GLY A 19 2.28 3.64 5.38
CA GLY A 19 1.00 3.08 5.76
C GLY A 19 0.71 1.70 5.16
N TRP A 20 1.22 1.40 3.96
CA TRP A 20 1.13 0.06 3.37
C TRP A 20 2.13 -0.90 4.01
N ASP A 21 3.38 -0.47 4.15
CA ASP A 21 4.44 -1.29 4.75
C ASP A 21 4.09 -1.74 6.16
N LYS A 22 3.48 -0.86 6.97
CA LYS A 22 2.97 -1.21 8.30
C LYS A 22 1.63 -1.93 8.23
N GLY A 23 0.71 -1.45 7.39
CA GLY A 23 -0.68 -1.86 7.35
C GLY A 23 -0.93 -3.22 6.72
N LEU A 24 0.03 -3.79 5.97
CA LEU A 24 -0.13 -5.07 5.27
C LEU A 24 0.63 -6.23 5.92
N LEU A 25 1.46 -5.95 6.93
CA LEU A 25 2.11 -6.99 7.71
C LEU A 25 1.08 -7.93 8.36
N GLY A 26 1.41 -9.22 8.37
CA GLY A 26 0.59 -10.28 8.94
C GLY A 26 -0.68 -10.63 8.16
N MET A 27 -0.91 -10.07 6.97
CA MET A 27 -2.00 -10.50 6.10
C MET A 27 -1.79 -11.94 5.61
N LYS A 28 -2.90 -12.64 5.37
CA LYS A 28 -2.93 -13.98 4.77
C LYS A 28 -3.48 -13.88 3.35
N VAL A 29 -3.01 -14.75 2.45
CA VAL A 29 -3.52 -14.85 1.08
C VAL A 29 -5.04 -15.06 1.09
N GLY A 30 -5.76 -14.35 0.22
CA GLY A 30 -7.22 -14.25 0.16
C GLY A 30 -7.82 -13.25 1.16
N GLY A 31 -7.02 -12.70 2.08
CA GLY A 31 -7.48 -11.72 3.06
C GLY A 31 -7.73 -10.34 2.43
N LYS A 32 -8.79 -9.68 2.89
CA LYS A 32 -9.10 -8.29 2.54
C LYS A 32 -8.86 -7.37 3.72
N ARG A 33 -8.34 -6.17 3.48
CA ARG A 33 -8.08 -5.17 4.51
C ARG A 33 -8.41 -3.78 3.99
N LYS A 34 -9.11 -3.00 4.81
CA LYS A 34 -9.31 -1.57 4.59
C LYS A 34 -8.28 -0.79 5.39
N LEU A 35 -7.52 0.08 4.72
CA LEU A 35 -6.55 0.96 5.33
C LEU A 35 -7.03 2.41 5.19
N ILE A 36 -7.02 3.14 6.30
CA ILE A 36 -7.20 4.58 6.34
C ILE A 36 -5.84 5.17 6.73
N ILE A 37 -5.22 5.88 5.81
CA ILE A 37 -3.82 6.30 5.91
C ILE A 37 -3.79 7.83 5.94
N PRO A 38 -3.49 8.44 7.09
CA PRO A 38 -3.23 9.87 7.19
C PRO A 38 -2.10 10.30 6.25
N SER A 39 -2.07 11.56 5.84
CA SER A 39 -1.09 12.08 4.88
C SER A 39 0.36 11.79 5.28
N GLU A 40 0.67 11.83 6.57
CA GLU A 40 2.01 11.65 7.11
C GLU A 40 2.56 10.23 6.87
N LEU A 41 1.67 9.24 6.69
CA LEU A 41 2.00 7.86 6.36
C LEU A 41 1.78 7.54 4.88
N GLY A 42 1.42 8.55 4.08
CA GLY A 42 1.13 8.49 2.66
C GLY A 42 2.07 9.39 1.85
N TYR A 43 1.52 10.45 1.26
CA TYR A 43 2.24 11.37 0.37
C TYR A 43 2.47 12.77 0.97
N GLY A 44 2.17 12.95 2.25
CA GLY A 44 2.48 14.17 3.00
C GLY A 44 1.91 15.45 2.38
N GLN A 45 2.65 16.55 2.56
CA GLN A 45 2.32 17.87 2.02
C GLN A 45 2.59 18.00 0.52
N GLU A 46 3.34 17.07 -0.06
CA GLU A 46 3.69 17.11 -1.49
C GLU A 46 2.56 16.54 -2.35
N GLY A 47 1.79 15.59 -1.81
CA GLY A 47 0.84 14.82 -2.61
C GLY A 47 1.58 13.91 -3.59
N ALA A 48 0.88 13.40 -4.60
CA ALA A 48 1.52 12.56 -5.63
C ALA A 48 0.83 12.68 -6.98
N GLY A 49 1.64 13.00 -7.99
CA GLY A 49 1.16 13.23 -9.35
C GLY A 49 0.14 14.38 -9.41
N GLY A 50 -0.79 14.30 -10.36
CA GLY A 50 -1.92 15.24 -10.46
C GLY A 50 -3.18 14.79 -9.71
N ASP A 51 -3.19 13.56 -9.19
CA ASP A 51 -4.42 12.92 -8.69
C ASP A 51 -4.53 12.91 -7.17
N ILE A 52 -3.42 13.06 -6.44
CA ILE A 52 -3.39 13.04 -4.98
C ILE A 52 -2.96 14.42 -4.47
N PRO A 53 -3.89 15.24 -3.95
CA PRO A 53 -3.58 16.54 -3.38
C PRO A 53 -2.71 16.43 -2.11
N PRO A 54 -1.95 17.49 -1.79
CA PRO A 54 -1.32 17.68 -0.48
C PRO A 54 -2.25 17.38 0.71
N ASN A 55 -1.69 16.78 1.76
CA ASN A 55 -2.36 16.52 3.03
C ASN A 55 -3.64 15.66 2.94
N SER A 56 -3.77 14.85 1.88
CA SER A 56 -4.91 13.96 1.71
C SER A 56 -4.81 12.72 2.59
N THR A 57 -5.90 12.39 3.29
CA THR A 57 -6.07 11.06 3.88
C THR A 57 -6.50 10.08 2.78
N LEU A 58 -5.81 8.94 2.70
CA LEU A 58 -6.07 7.93 1.68
C LEU A 58 -6.86 6.78 2.28
N ILE A 59 -7.82 6.26 1.51
CA ILE A 59 -8.60 5.08 1.89
C ILE A 59 -8.37 4.01 0.83
N PHE A 60 -7.83 2.87 1.25
CA PHE A 60 -7.57 1.72 0.37
C PHE A 60 -8.35 0.50 0.84
N GLU A 61 -8.85 -0.26 -0.13
CA GLU A 61 -9.35 -1.62 0.08
C GLU A 61 -8.43 -2.56 -0.69
N ILE A 62 -7.76 -3.44 0.03
CA ILE A 62 -6.68 -4.29 -0.50
C ILE A 62 -7.06 -5.75 -0.31
N GLU A 63 -6.88 -6.54 -1.36
CA GLU A 63 -6.97 -7.99 -1.33
C GLU A 63 -5.60 -8.60 -1.59
N LEU A 64 -5.13 -9.47 -0.69
CA LEU A 64 -3.85 -10.14 -0.85
C LEU A 64 -4.01 -11.38 -1.73
N LEU A 65 -3.60 -11.29 -3.00
CA LEU A 65 -3.78 -12.37 -3.95
C LEU A 65 -2.71 -13.47 -3.84
N LYS A 66 -1.46 -13.10 -3.52
CA LYS A 66 -0.32 -14.03 -3.49
C LYS A 66 0.78 -13.50 -2.57
N VAL A 67 1.55 -14.41 -1.97
CA VAL A 67 2.82 -14.11 -1.28
C VAL A 67 3.92 -14.92 -1.94
N GLU A 68 4.95 -14.24 -2.42
CA GLU A 68 6.14 -14.85 -2.99
C GLU A 68 7.30 -14.70 -2.02
N LYS A 69 8.03 -15.79 -1.77
CA LYS A 69 9.27 -15.71 -1.00
C LYS A 69 10.37 -15.20 -1.93
N SER A 70 10.96 -14.06 -1.58
CA SER A 70 12.22 -13.64 -2.19
C SER A 70 13.31 -14.61 -1.74
N THR A 71 13.62 -15.62 -2.55
CA THR A 71 14.88 -16.37 -2.42
C THR A 71 16.02 -15.42 -2.78
N GLY A 72 16.69 -14.87 -1.78
CA GLY A 72 17.94 -14.14 -2.00
C GLY A 72 18.97 -15.08 -2.61
N ALA A 73 19.66 -14.60 -3.65
CA ALA A 73 20.93 -15.17 -4.09
C ALA A 73 22.05 -14.80 -3.10
#